data_AF-A0A0D0C928-F1
#
_entry.id   AF-A0A0D0C928-F1
#
_cell.length_a   1.000
_cell.length_b   1.000
_cell.length_c   1.000
_cell.angle_alpha   90.00
_cell.angle_beta   90.00
_cell.angle_gamma   90.00
#
_symmetry.space_group_name_H-M   'P 1'
#
loop_
_entity.id
_entity.type
_entity.pdbx_description
1 polymer ?
#
loop_
_entity_poly.entity_id
_entity_poly.type
_entity_poly.pdbx_seq_one_letter_code
_entity_poly.pdbx_strand_id
1 'polypeptide(L)'
;MPRTGQITEEYLLALTPRDCLWNFHFTALEILELAKVFDIPDPFKTHNQYAFLAVEALALLLACFHLGCDQFELVSKYQQYQLSLSEFFNELIEYLDKRWAHLLNCNSEGVLHPDQLLIYVDVITAHSAPLTNCFAFLDCTIQEICCPSVDQEVCYNRYKKIHALKTSMGTFEGQRNNNYLLKSSNILPQLAEFAFWPGIPEDAPIHECNLIVFRDPAYRCNAHLASPFSNDNITQEQCEWNQEMLQVQIEVEHGFRVVVNNFPFLNVFQKMQIFTSPVRHYYQIGVLLTNALNCFHPNQVSQRFDCPPPLINEYFCNSGIDNEDNYM
;
A
#
# COMPACT_ATOMS: atom_id res chain seq x y z
N MET A 1 18.71 16.57 -26.46
CA MET A 1 20.14 16.50 -26.08
C MET A 1 20.26 15.59 -24.88
N PRO A 2 21.28 14.73 -24.77
CA PRO A 2 21.50 13.93 -23.56
C PRO A 2 21.71 14.86 -22.37
N ARG A 3 21.00 14.60 -21.26
CA ARG A 3 21.08 15.41 -20.03
C ARG A 3 22.35 15.02 -19.27
N THR A 4 23.14 15.99 -18.82
CA THR A 4 24.21 15.75 -17.85
C THR A 4 23.60 15.38 -16.49
N GLY A 5 24.09 14.33 -15.82
CA GLY A 5 23.56 13.87 -14.53
C GLY A 5 22.50 12.76 -14.61
N GLN A 6 22.37 12.12 -15.77
CA GLN A 6 21.42 11.02 -15.98
C GLN A 6 21.76 9.79 -15.11
N ILE A 7 20.78 9.25 -14.40
CA ILE A 7 20.92 7.98 -13.69
C ILE A 7 20.76 6.85 -14.72
N THR A 8 21.88 6.28 -15.18
CA THR A 8 21.90 5.11 -16.09
C THR A 8 22.11 3.81 -15.34
N GLU A 9 21.97 2.68 -16.04
CA GLU A 9 22.34 1.36 -15.52
C GLU A 9 23.82 1.34 -15.09
N GLU A 10 24.74 1.87 -15.91
CA GLU A 10 26.16 1.90 -15.55
C GLU A 10 26.43 2.78 -14.32
N TYR A 11 25.68 3.88 -14.16
CA TYR A 11 25.77 4.72 -12.96
C TYR A 11 25.36 3.94 -11.72
N LEU A 12 24.21 3.23 -11.75
CA LEU A 12 23.73 2.45 -10.62
C LEU A 12 24.69 1.32 -10.26
N LEU A 13 25.18 0.59 -11.26
CA LEU A 13 26.13 -0.51 -11.07
C LEU A 13 27.51 -0.04 -10.58
N ALA A 14 27.87 1.23 -10.80
CA ALA A 14 29.11 1.82 -10.29
C ALA A 14 29.01 2.26 -8.82
N LEU A 15 27.80 2.38 -8.24
CA LEU A 15 27.62 2.72 -6.84
C LEU A 15 27.97 1.55 -5.93
N THR A 16 28.49 1.84 -4.73
CA THR A 16 28.59 0.80 -3.71
C THR A 16 27.20 0.36 -3.26
N PRO A 17 26.99 -0.89 -2.80
CA PRO A 17 25.69 -1.33 -2.30
C PRO A 17 25.14 -0.42 -1.20
N ARG A 18 26.03 0.10 -0.33
CA ARG A 18 25.67 1.05 0.73
C ARG A 18 25.17 2.37 0.16
N ASP A 19 25.83 2.93 -0.84
CA ASP A 19 25.41 4.20 -1.45
C ASP A 19 24.11 4.04 -2.22
N CYS A 20 23.90 2.89 -2.87
CA CYS A 20 22.66 2.60 -3.56
C CYS A 20 21.48 2.53 -2.57
N LEU A 21 21.61 1.74 -1.51
CA LEU A 21 20.61 1.65 -0.44
C LEU A 21 20.37 3.01 0.24
N TRP A 22 21.42 3.79 0.49
CA TRP A 22 21.29 5.12 1.10
C TRP A 22 20.51 6.10 0.23
N ASN A 23 20.67 6.01 -1.09
CA ASN A 23 20.04 6.95 -2.01
C ASN A 23 18.63 6.53 -2.42
N PHE A 24 18.37 5.22 -2.51
CA PHE A 24 17.18 4.69 -3.17
C PHE A 24 16.41 3.68 -2.32
N HIS A 25 16.96 3.20 -1.20
CA HIS A 25 16.43 2.09 -0.39
C HIS A 25 16.41 0.71 -1.06
N PHE A 26 16.96 0.61 -2.28
CA PHE A 26 17.09 -0.61 -3.06
C PHE A 26 18.54 -0.76 -3.55
N THR A 27 18.96 -2.00 -3.82
CA THR A 27 20.23 -2.26 -4.50
C THR A 27 20.15 -1.95 -5.99
N ALA A 28 21.30 -1.78 -6.65
CA ALA A 28 21.33 -1.47 -8.08
C ALA A 28 20.61 -2.54 -8.92
N LEU A 29 20.81 -3.82 -8.58
CA LEU A 29 20.15 -4.94 -9.28
C LEU A 29 18.64 -4.94 -9.05
N GLU A 30 18.18 -4.67 -7.83
CA GLU A 30 16.75 -4.55 -7.51
C GLU A 30 16.09 -3.40 -8.28
N ILE A 31 16.75 -2.25 -8.41
CA ILE A 31 16.22 -1.11 -9.19
C ILE A 31 16.09 -1.50 -10.66
N LEU A 32 17.07 -2.19 -11.23
CA LEU A 32 17.05 -2.64 -12.62
C LEU A 32 15.97 -3.71 -12.86
N GLU A 33 15.75 -4.61 -11.91
CA GLU A 33 14.68 -5.59 -11.97
C GLU A 33 13.31 -4.91 -11.82
N LEU A 34 13.15 -4.00 -10.85
CA LEU A 34 11.92 -3.25 -10.65
C LEU A 34 11.53 -2.38 -11.84
N ALA A 35 12.48 -1.75 -12.51
CA ALA A 35 12.18 -0.95 -13.70
C ALA A 35 11.53 -1.80 -14.80
N LYS A 36 11.95 -3.07 -14.93
CA LYS A 36 11.35 -4.03 -15.87
C LYS A 36 10.00 -4.53 -15.37
N VAL A 37 9.93 -4.92 -14.10
CA VAL A 37 8.73 -5.47 -13.48
C VAL A 37 7.59 -4.45 -13.45
N PHE A 38 7.89 -3.18 -13.17
CA PHE A 38 6.90 -2.10 -13.16
C PHE A 38 6.42 -1.71 -14.57
N ASP A 39 7.01 -2.30 -15.60
CA ASP A 39 6.64 -2.11 -17.01
C ASP A 39 6.72 -0.64 -17.45
N ILE A 40 7.64 0.12 -16.86
CA ILE A 40 7.78 1.55 -17.11
C ILE A 40 8.20 1.74 -18.58
N PRO A 41 7.46 2.54 -19.38
CA PRO A 41 7.84 2.85 -20.75
C PRO A 41 9.28 3.38 -20.85
N ASP A 42 10.05 2.92 -21.84
CA ASP A 42 11.42 3.38 -22.06
C ASP A 42 11.60 3.96 -23.48
N PRO A 43 11.79 5.28 -23.64
CA PRO A 43 11.84 6.29 -22.58
C PRO A 43 10.45 6.61 -22.02
N PHE A 44 10.40 6.93 -20.73
CA PHE A 44 9.22 7.50 -20.08
C PHE A 44 9.09 8.95 -20.52
N LYS A 45 7.97 9.28 -21.17
CA LYS A 45 7.72 10.61 -21.73
C LYS A 45 6.59 11.28 -20.98
N THR A 46 6.85 12.48 -20.49
CA THR A 46 5.84 13.32 -19.84
C THR A 46 4.98 14.06 -20.87
N HIS A 47 3.88 14.68 -20.44
CA HIS A 47 3.01 15.45 -21.34
C HIS A 47 3.74 16.60 -22.05
N ASN A 48 4.68 17.29 -21.40
CA ASN A 48 5.52 18.32 -22.02
C ASN A 48 6.75 17.75 -22.74
N GLN A 49 6.73 16.45 -23.07
CA GLN A 49 7.75 15.76 -23.88
C GLN A 49 9.14 15.67 -23.21
N TYR A 50 9.21 15.80 -21.87
CA TYR A 50 10.43 15.43 -21.16
C TYR A 50 10.58 13.91 -21.21
N ALA A 51 11.73 13.44 -21.69
CA ALA A 51 12.04 12.01 -21.79
C ALA A 51 13.07 11.61 -20.74
N PHE A 52 12.81 10.52 -20.03
CA PHE A 52 13.67 9.89 -19.03
C PHE A 52 13.85 8.41 -19.39
N LEU A 53 14.99 7.82 -19.08
CA LEU A 53 15.10 6.36 -19.14
C LEU A 53 14.18 5.74 -18.08
N ALA A 54 13.62 4.56 -18.32
CA ALA A 54 12.77 3.88 -17.32
C ALA A 54 13.47 3.73 -15.96
N VAL A 55 14.74 3.31 -15.99
CA VAL A 55 15.61 3.18 -14.80
C VAL A 55 15.86 4.52 -14.13
N GLU A 56 16.09 5.59 -14.91
CA GLU A 56 16.29 6.94 -14.38
C GLU A 56 15.03 7.43 -13.66
N ALA A 57 13.87 7.28 -14.31
CA ALA A 57 12.59 7.71 -13.78
C ALA A 57 12.27 7.00 -12.45
N LEU A 58 12.47 5.67 -12.40
CA LEU A 58 12.30 4.89 -11.18
C LEU A 58 13.29 5.30 -10.08
N ALA A 59 14.58 5.43 -10.39
CA ALA A 59 15.58 5.79 -9.40
C ALA A 59 15.33 7.19 -8.81
N LEU A 60 14.88 8.16 -9.63
CA LEU A 60 14.50 9.48 -9.14
C LEU A 60 13.25 9.41 -8.25
N LEU A 61 12.24 8.62 -8.62
CA LEU A 61 11.06 8.37 -7.77
C LEU A 61 11.47 7.79 -6.40
N LEU A 62 12.32 6.77 -6.40
CA LEU A 62 12.84 6.13 -5.20
C LEU A 62 13.61 7.12 -4.31
N ALA A 63 14.48 7.93 -4.92
CA ALA A 63 15.20 8.97 -4.19
C ALA A 63 14.27 10.00 -3.57
N CYS A 64 13.23 10.44 -4.28
CA CYS A 64 12.21 11.33 -3.75
C CYS A 64 11.50 10.72 -2.52
N PHE A 65 11.06 9.46 -2.62
CA PHE A 65 10.33 8.78 -1.55
C PHE A 65 11.21 8.51 -0.32
N HIS A 66 12.44 8.05 -0.54
CA HIS A 66 13.34 7.62 0.54
C HIS A 66 14.02 8.79 1.25
N LEU A 67 14.56 9.77 0.51
CA LEU A 67 15.33 10.84 1.13
C LEU A 67 14.44 11.88 1.81
N GLY A 68 13.17 12.02 1.38
CA GLY A 68 12.25 13.02 1.91
C GLY A 68 12.70 14.48 1.71
N CYS A 69 13.82 14.69 1.02
CA CYS A 69 14.48 15.97 0.76
C CYS A 69 13.63 16.88 -0.13
N ASP A 70 13.88 18.18 -0.07
CA ASP A 70 13.19 19.14 -0.94
C ASP A 70 13.54 18.92 -2.42
N GLN A 71 12.70 19.47 -3.32
CA GLN A 71 12.95 19.36 -4.76
C GLN A 71 14.28 20.00 -5.18
N PHE A 72 14.75 21.02 -4.45
CA PHE A 72 15.98 21.74 -4.78
C PHE A 72 17.22 20.88 -4.53
N GLU A 73 17.23 20.10 -3.45
CA GLU A 73 18.29 19.13 -3.13
C GLU A 73 18.35 18.02 -4.18
N LEU A 74 17.19 17.50 -4.63
CA LEU A 74 17.12 16.49 -5.69
C LEU A 74 17.59 17.05 -7.04
N VAL A 75 17.14 18.26 -7.40
CA VAL A 75 17.59 19.00 -8.59
C VAL A 75 19.09 19.23 -8.56
N SER A 76 19.64 19.65 -7.43
CA SER A 76 21.07 19.91 -7.27
C SER A 76 21.89 18.63 -7.35
N LYS A 77 21.40 17.54 -6.76
CA LYS A 77 22.09 16.25 -6.69
C LYS A 77 22.12 15.52 -8.03
N TYR A 78 21.00 15.50 -8.75
CA TYR A 78 20.85 14.77 -10.01
C TYR A 78 20.89 15.69 -11.24
N GLN A 79 21.20 16.98 -11.05
CA GLN A 79 21.32 17.99 -12.11
C GLN A 79 20.08 18.07 -13.03
N GLN A 80 18.89 17.91 -12.45
CA GLN A 80 17.61 17.95 -13.18
C GLN A 80 16.97 19.34 -13.13
N TYR A 81 16.08 19.66 -14.07
CA TYR A 81 15.29 20.89 -13.97
C TYR A 81 14.08 20.68 -13.06
N GLN A 82 13.81 21.62 -12.15
CA GLN A 82 12.73 21.50 -11.15
C GLN A 82 11.35 21.22 -11.78
N LEU A 83 11.03 21.89 -12.89
CA LEU A 83 9.77 21.68 -13.61
C LEU A 83 9.66 20.25 -14.15
N SER A 84 10.73 19.76 -14.80
CA SER A 84 10.78 18.39 -15.30
C SER A 84 10.67 17.36 -14.18
N LEU A 85 11.23 17.65 -12.99
CA LEU A 85 11.20 16.77 -11.82
C LEU A 85 9.79 16.64 -11.25
N SER A 86 9.10 17.77 -11.03
CA SER A 86 7.75 17.75 -10.49
C SER A 86 6.75 17.10 -11.45
N GLU A 87 6.90 17.33 -12.76
CA GLU A 87 6.01 16.78 -13.78
C GLU A 87 6.18 15.26 -13.91
N PHE A 88 7.42 14.77 -14.13
CA PHE A 88 7.64 13.34 -14.27
C PHE A 88 7.22 12.60 -12.99
N PHE A 89 7.49 13.16 -11.81
CA PHE A 89 7.19 12.51 -10.54
C PHE A 89 5.71 12.23 -10.39
N ASN A 90 4.86 13.22 -10.68
CA ASN A 90 3.41 13.07 -10.60
C ASN A 90 2.88 12.11 -11.68
N GLU A 91 3.35 12.24 -12.93
CA GLU A 91 2.90 11.37 -14.02
C GLU A 91 3.34 9.92 -13.85
N LEU A 92 4.54 9.67 -13.33
CA LEU A 92 5.01 8.32 -13.05
C LEU A 92 4.21 7.67 -11.92
N ILE A 93 3.84 8.44 -10.89
CA ILE A 93 2.98 7.96 -9.80
C ILE A 93 1.60 7.58 -10.34
N GLU A 94 0.99 8.42 -11.17
CA GLU A 94 -0.31 8.12 -11.80
C GLU A 94 -0.22 6.91 -12.74
N TYR A 95 0.87 6.79 -13.50
CA TYR A 95 1.14 5.62 -14.34
C TYR A 95 1.18 4.34 -13.50
N LEU A 96 2.00 4.32 -12.44
CA LEU A 96 2.16 3.13 -11.59
C LEU A 96 0.87 2.79 -10.84
N ASP A 97 0.14 3.79 -10.34
CA ASP A 97 -1.14 3.58 -9.66
C ASP A 97 -2.15 2.94 -10.59
N LYS A 98 -2.27 3.44 -11.83
CA LYS A 98 -3.16 2.85 -12.84
C LYS A 98 -2.71 1.45 -13.24
N ARG A 99 -1.41 1.27 -13.51
CA ARG A 99 -0.83 0.02 -14.04
C ARG A 99 -0.95 -1.14 -13.05
N TRP A 100 -0.91 -0.84 -11.76
CA TRP A 100 -0.89 -1.82 -10.66
C TRP A 100 -2.06 -1.65 -9.68
N ALA A 101 -3.13 -0.96 -10.09
CA ALA A 101 -4.31 -0.73 -9.26
C ALA A 101 -4.93 -2.04 -8.73
N HIS A 102 -4.89 -3.10 -9.54
CA HIS A 102 -5.41 -4.42 -9.17
C HIS A 102 -4.71 -5.03 -7.97
N LEU A 103 -3.44 -4.68 -7.70
CA LEU A 103 -2.70 -5.15 -6.53
C LEU A 103 -3.07 -4.40 -5.24
N LEU A 104 -3.73 -3.24 -5.37
CA LEU A 104 -4.19 -2.42 -4.25
C LEU A 104 -5.68 -2.63 -3.95
N ASN A 105 -6.38 -3.34 -4.83
CA ASN A 105 -7.80 -3.68 -4.70
C ASN A 105 -7.98 -5.08 -4.10
N CYS A 106 -9.20 -5.42 -3.70
CA CYS A 106 -9.52 -6.78 -3.23
C CYS A 106 -9.62 -7.73 -4.44
N ASN A 107 -8.47 -8.25 -4.89
CA ASN A 107 -8.37 -9.13 -6.06
C ASN A 107 -8.09 -10.60 -5.66
N SER A 108 -9.01 -11.50 -6.00
CA SER A 108 -8.92 -12.95 -5.75
C SER A 108 -7.94 -13.68 -6.68
N GLU A 109 -7.37 -13.03 -7.69
CA GLU A 109 -6.41 -13.66 -8.62
C GLU A 109 -4.95 -13.49 -8.18
N GLY A 110 -4.71 -12.81 -7.06
CA GLY A 110 -3.36 -12.53 -6.55
C GLY A 110 -3.20 -12.96 -5.08
N VAL A 111 -2.65 -12.06 -4.27
CA VAL A 111 -2.36 -12.33 -2.84
C VAL A 111 -3.60 -12.61 -1.97
N LEU A 112 -4.81 -12.39 -2.50
CA LEU A 112 -6.08 -12.74 -1.85
C LEU A 112 -6.78 -13.94 -2.50
N HIS A 113 -6.07 -14.76 -3.27
CA HIS A 113 -6.61 -16.01 -3.78
C HIS A 113 -7.17 -16.89 -2.65
N PRO A 114 -8.32 -17.57 -2.83
CA PRO A 114 -8.93 -18.39 -1.77
C PRO A 114 -7.95 -19.34 -1.07
N ASP A 115 -7.11 -20.04 -1.83
CA ASP A 115 -6.09 -20.93 -1.26
C ASP A 115 -5.08 -20.18 -0.38
N GLN A 116 -4.72 -18.96 -0.77
CA GLN A 116 -3.81 -18.10 -0.02
C GLN A 116 -4.47 -17.57 1.27
N LEU A 117 -5.78 -17.32 1.25
CA LEU A 117 -6.51 -16.92 2.44
C LEU A 117 -6.43 -18.00 3.52
N LEU A 118 -6.51 -19.28 3.14
CA LEU A 118 -6.41 -20.40 4.08
C LEU A 118 -5.03 -20.46 4.73
N ILE A 119 -3.96 -20.19 3.97
CA ILE A 119 -2.60 -20.07 4.53
C ILE A 119 -2.55 -18.96 5.58
N TYR A 120 -3.15 -17.79 5.30
CA TYR A 120 -3.18 -16.71 6.28
C TYR A 120 -3.98 -17.07 7.54
N VAL A 121 -5.09 -17.79 7.41
CA VAL A 121 -5.88 -18.29 8.55
C VAL A 121 -5.06 -19.22 9.42
N ASP A 122 -4.37 -20.19 8.81
CA ASP A 122 -3.55 -21.16 9.53
C ASP A 122 -2.42 -20.45 10.29
N VAL A 123 -1.76 -19.50 9.63
CA VAL A 123 -0.68 -18.70 10.20
C VAL A 123 -1.16 -17.82 11.35
N ILE A 124 -2.30 -17.14 11.21
CA ILE A 124 -2.88 -16.28 12.26
C ILE A 124 -3.31 -17.14 13.46
N THR A 125 -3.94 -18.29 13.21
CA THR A 125 -4.39 -19.22 14.25
C THR A 125 -3.20 -19.81 15.01
N ALA A 126 -2.12 -20.18 14.31
CA ALA A 126 -0.87 -20.65 14.92
C ALA A 126 -0.22 -19.59 15.84
N HIS A 127 -0.49 -18.31 15.60
CA HIS A 127 -0.06 -17.18 16.43
C HIS A 127 -1.01 -16.88 17.60
N SER A 128 -1.78 -17.88 18.05
CA SER A 128 -2.68 -17.80 19.21
C SER A 128 -3.86 -16.86 19.02
N ALA A 129 -4.27 -16.56 17.79
CA ALA A 129 -5.51 -15.85 17.53
C ALA A 129 -6.72 -16.75 17.89
N PRO A 130 -7.65 -16.28 18.74
CA PRO A 130 -8.87 -17.03 19.05
C PRO A 130 -9.79 -17.29 17.86
N LEU A 131 -9.75 -16.42 16.84
CA LEU A 131 -10.54 -16.58 15.62
C LEU A 131 -9.84 -17.53 14.65
N THR A 132 -10.42 -18.71 14.48
CA THR A 132 -9.89 -19.77 13.60
C THR A 132 -10.25 -19.59 12.12
N ASN A 133 -10.93 -18.51 11.75
CA ASN A 133 -11.33 -18.18 10.37
C ASN A 133 -10.89 -16.77 9.94
N CYS A 134 -10.00 -16.13 10.72
CA CYS A 134 -9.51 -14.79 10.43
C CYS A 134 -8.29 -14.83 9.52
N PHE A 135 -8.35 -14.18 8.35
CA PHE A 135 -7.25 -14.17 7.38
C PHE A 135 -6.55 -12.81 7.26
N ALA A 136 -7.17 -11.72 7.73
CA ALA A 136 -6.61 -10.38 7.61
C ALA A 136 -7.12 -9.42 8.68
N PHE A 137 -6.44 -8.29 8.80
CA PHE A 137 -6.79 -7.20 9.70
C PHE A 137 -7.05 -5.91 8.90
N LEU A 138 -8.14 -5.21 9.19
CA LEU A 138 -8.51 -3.97 8.52
C LEU A 138 -8.38 -2.77 9.48
N ASP A 139 -7.49 -1.86 9.12
CA ASP A 139 -7.35 -0.56 9.76
C ASP A 139 -7.33 0.58 8.72
N CYS A 140 -7.59 1.80 9.19
CA CYS A 140 -7.49 3.04 8.41
C CYS A 140 -6.24 3.82 8.82
N THR A 141 -5.33 4.02 7.87
CA THR A 141 -4.22 4.96 8.04
C THR A 141 -4.72 6.40 7.85
N ILE A 142 -4.36 7.29 8.78
CA ILE A 142 -4.61 8.73 8.66
C ILE A 142 -3.32 9.38 8.17
N GLN A 143 -3.34 9.94 6.97
CA GLN A 143 -2.22 10.65 6.36
C GLN A 143 -2.41 12.15 6.54
N GLU A 144 -1.53 12.79 7.30
CA GLU A 144 -1.58 14.24 7.49
C GLU A 144 -1.28 14.99 6.19
N ILE A 145 -2.02 16.06 5.94
CA ILE A 145 -1.85 16.93 4.78
C ILE A 145 -1.75 18.39 5.21
N CYS A 146 -1.21 19.24 4.33
CA CYS A 146 -1.28 20.67 4.55
C CYS A 146 -2.74 21.14 4.54
N CYS A 147 -3.03 22.25 5.23
CA CYS A 147 -4.36 22.86 5.17
C CYS A 147 -4.67 23.26 3.71
N PRO A 148 -5.72 22.70 3.09
CA PRO A 148 -6.05 23.05 1.71
C PRO A 148 -6.74 24.41 1.65
N SER A 149 -6.57 25.11 0.53
CA SER A 149 -7.19 26.43 0.33
C SER A 149 -8.69 26.38 0.04
N VAL A 150 -9.21 25.20 -0.33
CA VAL A 150 -10.61 24.93 -0.69
C VAL A 150 -11.06 23.68 0.05
N ASP A 151 -12.33 23.64 0.49
CA ASP A 151 -12.96 22.48 1.16
C ASP A 151 -12.19 21.93 2.37
N GLN A 152 -11.48 22.80 3.11
CA GLN A 152 -10.69 22.42 4.30
C GLN A 152 -11.48 21.63 5.35
N GLU A 153 -12.76 21.95 5.52
CA GLU A 153 -13.64 21.32 6.50
C GLU A 153 -13.86 19.83 6.21
N VAL A 154 -13.81 19.43 4.94
CA VAL A 154 -13.99 18.04 4.49
C VAL A 154 -12.73 17.21 4.77
N CYS A 155 -11.56 17.84 4.72
CA CYS A 155 -10.29 17.20 5.03
C CYS A 155 -9.95 17.23 6.53
N TYR A 156 -10.70 17.97 7.35
CA TYR A 156 -10.41 18.11 8.78
C TYR A 156 -10.80 16.86 9.57
N ASN A 157 -9.81 16.16 10.11
CA ASN A 157 -9.99 15.02 11.00
C ASN A 157 -10.17 15.51 12.44
N ARG A 158 -11.41 15.48 12.94
CA ARG A 158 -11.75 15.94 14.30
C ARG A 158 -11.08 15.16 15.42
N TYR A 159 -10.81 13.87 15.20
CA TYR A 159 -10.20 12.99 16.22
C TYR A 159 -8.73 13.35 16.45
N LYS A 160 -7.96 13.53 15.37
CA LYS A 160 -6.54 13.93 15.43
C LYS A 160 -6.33 15.44 15.47
N LYS A 161 -7.36 16.24 15.16
CA LYS A 161 -7.34 17.71 15.08
C LYS A 161 -6.38 18.28 14.01
N ILE A 162 -6.23 17.56 12.91
CA ILE A 162 -5.35 17.88 11.77
C ILE A 162 -6.12 17.79 10.46
N HIS A 163 -5.59 18.38 9.38
CA HIS A 163 -6.07 18.09 8.03
C HIS A 163 -5.44 16.79 7.55
N ALA A 164 -6.25 15.86 7.06
CA ALA A 164 -5.76 14.56 6.67
C ALA A 164 -6.61 13.91 5.57
N LEU A 165 -5.99 12.94 4.90
CA LEU A 165 -6.69 11.91 4.15
C LEU A 165 -6.73 10.62 4.98
N LYS A 166 -7.72 9.78 4.72
CA LYS A 166 -7.81 8.45 5.30
C LYS A 166 -7.65 7.40 4.22
N THR A 167 -6.74 6.46 4.43
CA THR A 167 -6.43 5.39 3.49
C THR A 167 -6.66 4.04 4.16
N SER A 168 -7.48 3.20 3.52
CA SER A 168 -7.57 1.77 3.80
C SER A 168 -7.38 1.03 2.47
N MET A 169 -8.45 0.52 1.88
CA MET A 169 -8.50 -0.07 0.53
C MET A 169 -8.86 0.98 -0.53
N GLY A 170 -8.42 2.22 -0.30
CA GLY A 170 -8.80 3.43 -1.02
C GLY A 170 -8.59 4.66 -0.15
N THR A 171 -8.38 5.82 -0.79
CA THR A 171 -8.12 7.09 -0.12
C THR A 171 -9.33 8.02 -0.19
N PHE A 172 -9.74 8.52 0.97
CA PHE A 172 -10.91 9.37 1.13
C PHE A 172 -10.63 10.53 2.10
N GLU A 173 -11.58 11.45 2.24
CA GLU A 173 -11.39 12.67 3.01
C GLU A 173 -11.37 12.41 4.53
N GLY A 174 -10.55 13.16 5.26
CA GLY A 174 -10.28 12.93 6.69
C GLY A 174 -11.50 13.03 7.61
N GLN A 175 -12.54 13.78 7.23
CA GLN A 175 -13.77 13.92 8.00
C GLN A 175 -14.61 12.63 8.02
N ARG A 176 -14.47 11.76 7.01
CA ARG A 176 -15.28 10.54 6.86
C ARG A 176 -15.01 9.55 7.99
N ASN A 177 -16.06 8.86 8.44
CA ASN A 177 -15.92 7.79 9.42
C ASN A 177 -15.52 6.46 8.76
N ASN A 178 -15.05 5.53 9.58
CA ASN A 178 -14.55 4.22 9.14
C ASN A 178 -15.62 3.38 8.41
N ASN A 179 -16.89 3.48 8.83
CA ASN A 179 -17.98 2.80 8.13
C ASN A 179 -18.27 3.36 6.72
N TYR A 180 -18.10 4.67 6.51
CA TYR A 180 -18.21 5.28 5.19
C TYR A 180 -17.09 4.79 4.28
N LEU A 181 -15.86 4.74 4.78
CA LEU A 181 -14.68 4.23 4.07
C LEU A 181 -14.91 2.78 3.60
N LEU A 182 -15.36 1.92 4.52
CA LEU A 182 -15.69 0.53 4.24
C LEU A 182 -16.80 0.35 3.20
N LYS A 183 -17.85 1.18 3.25
CA LYS A 183 -18.94 1.14 2.27
C LYS A 183 -18.47 1.61 0.89
N SER A 184 -17.68 2.68 0.85
CA SER A 184 -17.23 3.31 -0.39
C SER A 184 -16.12 2.53 -1.10
N SER A 185 -15.36 1.71 -0.38
CA SER A 185 -14.33 0.84 -1.00
C SER A 185 -14.89 -0.39 -1.70
N ASN A 186 -16.18 -0.71 -1.48
CA ASN A 186 -16.84 -1.89 -2.04
C ASN A 186 -16.15 -3.24 -1.70
N ILE A 187 -15.37 -3.29 -0.60
CA ILE A 187 -14.64 -4.51 -0.23
C ILE A 187 -15.56 -5.64 0.23
N LEU A 188 -16.69 -5.34 0.86
CA LEU A 188 -17.56 -6.39 1.41
C LEU A 188 -18.26 -7.21 0.34
N PRO A 189 -18.82 -6.60 -0.71
CA PRO A 189 -19.29 -7.37 -1.86
C PRO A 189 -18.19 -8.20 -2.50
N GLN A 190 -16.97 -7.64 -2.66
CA GLN A 190 -15.84 -8.37 -3.24
C GLN A 190 -15.44 -9.59 -2.39
N LEU A 191 -15.31 -9.45 -1.08
CA LEU A 191 -15.01 -10.58 -0.19
C LEU A 191 -16.10 -11.66 -0.25
N ALA A 192 -17.36 -11.27 -0.39
CA ALA A 192 -18.48 -12.20 -0.51
C ALA A 192 -18.48 -12.99 -1.84
N GLU A 193 -17.55 -12.74 -2.76
CA GLU A 193 -17.40 -13.54 -3.98
C GLU A 193 -16.44 -14.73 -3.78
N PHE A 194 -15.49 -14.65 -2.84
CA PHE A 194 -14.39 -15.62 -2.77
C PHE A 194 -13.87 -15.97 -1.35
N ALA A 195 -14.24 -15.24 -0.31
CA ALA A 195 -13.71 -15.44 1.04
C ALA A 195 -14.51 -16.49 1.85
N PHE A 196 -14.46 -17.75 1.39
CA PHE A 196 -15.19 -18.87 1.98
C PHE A 196 -14.29 -20.07 2.27
N TRP A 197 -14.68 -20.89 3.25
CA TRP A 197 -14.08 -22.19 3.47
C TRP A 197 -14.46 -23.15 2.33
N PRO A 198 -13.50 -23.90 1.76
CA PRO A 198 -13.78 -24.84 0.69
C PRO A 198 -14.60 -26.04 1.20
N GLY A 199 -15.57 -26.48 0.42
CA GLY A 199 -16.30 -27.73 0.65
C GLY A 199 -17.37 -27.68 1.74
N ILE A 200 -17.71 -26.49 2.25
CA ILE A 200 -18.82 -26.32 3.19
C ILE A 200 -20.15 -26.17 2.42
N PRO A 201 -21.22 -26.87 2.82
CA PRO A 201 -22.54 -26.72 2.22
C PRO A 201 -23.07 -25.29 2.28
N GLU A 202 -23.77 -24.84 1.23
CA GLU A 202 -24.35 -23.48 1.17
C GLU A 202 -25.38 -23.19 2.29
N ASP A 203 -25.95 -24.22 2.91
CA ASP A 203 -26.91 -24.12 4.00
C ASP A 203 -26.27 -24.13 5.40
N ALA A 204 -24.95 -24.26 5.49
CA ALA A 204 -24.25 -24.20 6.76
C ALA A 204 -24.31 -22.78 7.37
N PRO A 205 -24.18 -22.65 8.71
CA PRO A 205 -24.21 -21.36 9.36
C PRO A 205 -23.14 -20.41 8.81
N ILE A 206 -23.49 -19.14 8.60
CA ILE A 206 -22.60 -18.11 8.01
C ILE A 206 -21.21 -18.06 8.68
N HIS A 207 -21.16 -18.24 10.01
CA HIS A 207 -19.92 -18.20 10.77
C HIS A 207 -19.01 -19.41 10.54
N GLU A 208 -19.56 -20.52 10.02
CA GLU A 208 -18.83 -21.71 9.63
C GLU A 208 -18.39 -21.61 8.16
N CYS A 209 -19.13 -20.93 7.30
CA CYS A 209 -18.81 -20.80 5.87
C CYS A 209 -17.76 -19.74 5.55
N ASN A 210 -17.73 -18.64 6.30
CA ASN A 210 -17.03 -17.43 5.87
C ASN A 210 -15.65 -17.29 6.49
N LEU A 211 -14.71 -16.85 5.66
CA LEU A 211 -13.45 -16.27 6.11
C LEU A 211 -13.68 -14.78 6.46
N ILE A 212 -13.08 -14.35 7.56
CA ILE A 212 -13.35 -13.02 8.14
C ILE A 212 -12.10 -12.15 8.20
N VAL A 213 -12.34 -10.85 8.18
CA VAL A 213 -11.36 -9.81 8.47
C VAL A 213 -11.64 -9.24 9.86
N PHE A 214 -10.64 -9.26 10.72
CA PHE A 214 -10.71 -8.63 12.03
C PHE A 214 -10.38 -7.14 11.94
N ARG A 215 -10.93 -6.32 12.83
CA ARG A 215 -10.79 -4.86 12.73
C ARG A 215 -11.18 -4.16 14.02
N ASP A 216 -10.89 -2.87 14.06
CA ASP A 216 -11.26 -1.98 15.17
C ASP A 216 -12.80 -1.93 15.41
N PRO A 217 -13.27 -1.76 16.66
CA PRO A 217 -14.68 -1.62 17.01
C PRO A 217 -15.43 -0.48 16.30
N ALA A 218 -14.74 0.48 15.69
CA ALA A 218 -15.35 1.61 14.98
C ALA A 218 -16.23 1.20 13.79
N TYR A 219 -16.13 -0.03 13.30
CA TYR A 219 -16.93 -0.50 12.18
C TYR A 219 -17.99 -1.55 12.61
N ARG A 220 -19.07 -1.73 11.84
CA ARG A 220 -20.20 -2.64 12.18
C ARG A 220 -19.98 -4.09 11.75
N CYS A 221 -20.21 -5.07 12.64
CA CYS A 221 -19.99 -6.50 12.35
C CYS A 221 -20.91 -7.00 11.24
N ASN A 222 -20.43 -7.94 10.45
CA ASN A 222 -21.19 -8.62 9.41
C ASN A 222 -20.58 -10.01 9.10
N ALA A 223 -21.09 -10.66 8.07
CA ALA A 223 -20.68 -12.01 7.67
C ALA A 223 -19.18 -12.19 7.38
N HIS A 224 -18.43 -11.13 7.05
CA HIS A 224 -16.99 -11.16 6.78
C HIS A 224 -16.18 -10.24 7.71
N LEU A 225 -16.80 -9.67 8.75
CA LEU A 225 -16.15 -8.72 9.66
C LEU A 225 -16.47 -9.02 11.12
N ALA A 226 -15.41 -9.22 11.88
CA ALA A 226 -15.45 -9.30 13.33
C ALA A 226 -14.75 -8.10 13.97
N SER A 227 -15.13 -7.77 15.21
CA SER A 227 -14.48 -6.74 16.02
C SER A 227 -14.37 -7.22 17.47
N PRO A 228 -13.50 -6.59 18.28
CA PRO A 228 -13.47 -6.82 19.72
C PRO A 228 -14.84 -6.64 20.37
N PHE A 229 -15.09 -7.33 21.47
CA PHE A 229 -16.24 -7.07 22.33
C PHE A 229 -16.12 -5.67 22.93
N SER A 230 -17.15 -4.84 22.76
CA SER A 230 -17.13 -3.42 23.18
C SER A 230 -18.36 -3.00 24.00
N ASN A 231 -19.06 -3.96 24.62
CA ASN A 231 -20.25 -3.69 25.43
C ASN A 231 -19.87 -3.13 26.81
N ASP A 232 -20.76 -2.36 27.45
CA ASP A 232 -20.48 -1.73 28.76
C ASP A 232 -20.13 -2.73 29.89
N ASN A 233 -20.55 -3.99 29.75
CA ASN A 233 -20.27 -5.07 30.71
C ASN A 233 -19.63 -6.27 30.00
N ILE A 234 -18.39 -6.13 29.52
CA ILE A 234 -17.60 -7.27 29.02
C ILE A 234 -17.24 -8.22 30.16
N THR A 235 -17.40 -9.53 29.92
CA THR A 235 -17.00 -10.56 30.88
C THR A 235 -15.48 -10.70 30.92
N GLN A 236 -14.95 -11.36 31.95
CA GLN A 236 -13.51 -11.67 32.05
C GLN A 236 -13.02 -12.48 30.83
N GLU A 237 -13.79 -13.47 30.39
CA GLU A 237 -13.51 -14.27 29.21
C GLU A 237 -13.46 -13.43 27.93
N GLN A 238 -14.36 -12.45 27.78
CA GLN A 238 -14.34 -11.52 26.64
C GLN A 238 -13.14 -10.57 26.69
N CYS A 239 -12.69 -10.17 27.88
CA CYS A 239 -11.47 -9.39 28.05
C CYS A 239 -10.24 -10.18 27.62
N GLU A 240 -10.12 -11.43 28.06
CA GLU A 240 -9.00 -12.32 27.70
C GLU A 240 -8.99 -12.58 26.19
N TRP A 241 -10.15 -12.90 25.61
CA TRP A 241 -10.30 -13.07 24.17
C TRP A 241 -9.91 -11.81 23.38
N ASN A 242 -10.35 -10.62 23.84
CA ASN A 242 -9.98 -9.35 23.21
C ASN A 242 -8.46 -9.12 23.29
N GLN A 243 -7.83 -9.42 24.42
CA GLN A 243 -6.39 -9.27 24.60
C GLN A 243 -5.61 -10.15 23.62
N GLU A 244 -6.01 -11.41 23.48
CA GLU A 244 -5.38 -12.36 22.55
C GLU A 244 -5.54 -11.90 21.09
N MET A 245 -6.75 -11.52 20.66
CA MET A 245 -6.98 -11.01 19.29
C MET A 245 -6.24 -9.70 19.00
N LEU A 246 -6.25 -8.75 19.93
CA LEU A 246 -5.59 -7.45 19.75
C LEU A 246 -4.07 -7.59 19.71
N GLN A 247 -3.50 -8.56 20.43
CA GLN A 247 -2.06 -8.82 20.37
C GLN A 247 -1.64 -9.20 18.95
N VAL A 248 -2.37 -10.10 18.29
CA VAL A 248 -2.09 -10.50 16.90
C VAL A 248 -2.31 -9.34 15.93
N GLN A 249 -3.38 -8.56 16.14
CA GLN A 249 -3.65 -7.36 15.33
C GLN A 249 -2.49 -6.36 15.39
N ILE A 250 -1.95 -6.07 16.57
CA ILE A 250 -0.82 -5.14 16.73
C ILE A 250 0.41 -5.59 15.95
N GLU A 251 0.68 -6.91 15.91
CA GLU A 251 1.81 -7.46 15.15
C GLU A 251 1.64 -7.25 13.64
N VAL A 252 0.42 -7.37 13.12
CA VAL A 252 0.12 -7.08 11.70
C VAL A 252 0.11 -5.58 11.42
N GLU A 253 -0.39 -4.76 12.35
CA GLU A 253 -0.42 -3.29 12.22
C GLU A 253 0.97 -2.65 12.12
N HIS A 254 2.02 -3.34 12.59
CA HIS A 254 3.40 -2.94 12.33
C HIS A 254 3.70 -2.83 10.81
N GLY A 255 2.98 -3.57 9.96
CA GLY A 255 3.05 -3.46 8.50
C GLY A 255 2.70 -2.07 7.97
N PHE A 256 1.64 -1.43 8.49
CA PHE A 256 1.27 -0.06 8.07
C PHE A 256 2.37 0.95 8.41
N ARG A 257 3.04 0.74 9.55
CA ARG A 257 4.18 1.59 9.96
C ARG A 257 5.41 1.38 9.08
N VAL A 258 5.60 0.18 8.54
CA VAL A 258 6.72 -0.12 7.63
C VAL A 258 6.67 0.78 6.39
N VAL A 259 5.47 1.03 5.83
CA VAL A 259 5.29 1.90 4.66
C VAL A 259 5.86 3.31 4.88
N VAL A 260 5.42 3.96 5.96
CA VAL A 260 5.84 5.34 6.27
C VAL A 260 7.28 5.42 6.79
N ASN A 261 7.80 4.34 7.36
CA ASN A 261 9.20 4.26 7.80
C ASN A 261 10.17 4.07 6.63
N ASN A 262 9.79 3.28 5.62
CA ASN A 262 10.58 3.09 4.41
C ASN A 262 10.67 4.38 3.58
N PHE A 263 9.58 5.17 3.58
CA PHE A 263 9.45 6.35 2.73
C PHE A 263 9.09 7.61 3.52
N PRO A 264 10.09 8.29 4.12
CA PRO A 264 9.93 9.54 4.86
C PRO A 264 9.15 10.62 4.13
N PHE A 265 9.19 10.64 2.78
CA PHE A 265 8.38 11.56 1.96
C PHE A 265 6.90 11.58 2.38
N LEU A 266 6.33 10.41 2.72
CA LEU A 266 4.92 10.26 3.11
C LEU A 266 4.57 11.00 4.40
N ASN A 267 5.55 11.31 5.25
CA ASN A 267 5.38 12.03 6.51
C ASN A 267 5.63 13.54 6.40
N VAL A 268 6.07 14.04 5.24
CA VAL A 268 6.29 15.48 5.03
C VAL A 268 4.97 16.16 4.65
N PHE A 269 4.10 16.38 5.63
CA PHE A 269 2.74 16.89 5.40
C PHE A 269 2.70 18.23 4.63
N GLN A 270 3.74 19.06 4.74
CA GLN A 270 3.84 20.32 4.00
C GLN A 270 3.90 20.13 2.48
N LYS A 271 4.34 18.95 2.02
CA LYS A 271 4.38 18.55 0.60
C LYS A 271 3.09 17.86 0.14
N MET A 272 2.22 17.48 1.06
CA MET A 272 0.95 16.81 0.77
C MET A 272 -0.13 17.84 0.40
N GLN A 273 0.05 18.48 -0.75
CA GLN A 273 -0.82 19.55 -1.23
C GLN A 273 -1.88 19.01 -2.19
N ILE A 274 -3.08 18.74 -1.67
CA ILE A 274 -4.22 18.36 -2.53
C ILE A 274 -4.54 19.49 -3.52
N PHE A 275 -5.08 19.13 -4.69
CA PHE A 275 -5.32 20.01 -5.85
C PHE A 275 -4.07 20.50 -6.61
N THR A 276 -2.88 20.37 -6.03
CA THR A 276 -1.60 20.68 -6.73
C THR A 276 -0.84 19.41 -7.09
N SER A 277 -1.14 18.32 -6.40
CA SER A 277 -0.42 17.06 -6.52
C SER A 277 -1.34 15.86 -6.30
N PRO A 278 -1.03 14.69 -6.88
CA PRO A 278 -1.79 13.45 -6.72
C PRO A 278 -1.57 12.80 -5.34
N VAL A 279 -1.81 13.55 -4.25
CA VAL A 279 -1.52 13.13 -2.86
C VAL A 279 -2.10 11.76 -2.51
N ARG A 280 -3.28 11.43 -3.05
CA ARG A 280 -3.93 10.12 -2.84
C ARG A 280 -3.04 8.94 -3.28
N HIS A 281 -2.34 9.12 -4.39
CA HIS A 281 -1.55 8.07 -5.02
C HIS A 281 -0.21 7.88 -4.30
N TYR A 282 0.27 8.87 -3.55
CA TYR A 282 1.56 8.79 -2.87
C TYR A 282 1.62 7.63 -1.88
N TYR A 283 0.60 7.49 -1.01
CA TYR A 283 0.56 6.37 -0.07
C TYR A 283 0.41 5.03 -0.78
N GLN A 284 -0.43 4.97 -1.83
CA GLN A 284 -0.65 3.77 -2.65
C GLN A 284 0.65 3.28 -3.30
N ILE A 285 1.43 4.18 -3.91
CA ILE A 285 2.76 3.86 -4.43
C ILE A 285 3.72 3.46 -3.32
N GLY A 286 3.66 4.11 -2.16
CA GLY A 286 4.41 3.69 -0.97
C GLY A 286 4.12 2.25 -0.55
N VAL A 287 2.85 1.81 -0.63
CA VAL A 287 2.45 0.42 -0.39
C VAL A 287 3.04 -0.51 -1.45
N LEU A 288 2.92 -0.19 -2.75
CA LEU A 288 3.51 -1.00 -3.82
C LEU A 288 5.03 -1.15 -3.67
N LEU A 289 5.75 -0.06 -3.39
CA LEU A 289 7.19 -0.08 -3.15
C LEU A 289 7.57 -0.86 -1.87
N THR A 290 6.74 -0.79 -0.83
CA THR A 290 6.94 -1.58 0.40
C THR A 290 6.73 -3.07 0.13
N ASN A 291 5.74 -3.43 -0.68
CA ASN A 291 5.48 -4.81 -1.05
C ASN A 291 6.60 -5.34 -1.97
N ALA A 292 7.12 -4.51 -2.87
CA ALA A 292 8.32 -4.82 -3.65
C ALA A 292 9.55 -5.10 -2.75
N LEU A 293 9.82 -4.24 -1.76
CA LEU A 293 10.88 -4.47 -0.77
C LEU A 293 10.66 -5.78 -0.03
N ASN A 294 9.43 -6.09 0.35
CA ASN A 294 9.11 -7.33 1.03
C ASN A 294 9.43 -8.55 0.14
N CYS A 295 9.09 -8.50 -1.15
CA CYS A 295 9.40 -9.56 -2.12
C CYS A 295 10.92 -9.83 -2.23
N PHE A 296 11.76 -8.79 -2.18
CA PHE A 296 13.23 -8.96 -2.19
C PHE A 296 13.79 -9.35 -0.82
N HIS A 297 13.24 -8.74 0.23
CA HIS A 297 13.73 -8.79 1.59
C HIS A 297 12.52 -8.93 2.55
N PRO A 298 12.15 -10.16 2.93
CA PRO A 298 11.03 -10.40 3.83
C PRO A 298 11.14 -9.51 5.08
N ASN A 299 10.10 -8.74 5.36
CA ASN A 299 10.04 -7.79 6.46
C ASN A 299 9.76 -8.50 7.80
N GLN A 300 9.82 -7.75 8.89
CA GLN A 300 9.60 -8.29 10.23
C GLN A 300 8.25 -9.00 10.38
N VAL A 301 7.19 -8.52 9.73
CA VAL A 301 5.85 -9.13 9.83
C VAL A 301 5.85 -10.49 9.14
N SER A 302 6.32 -10.57 7.89
CA SER A 302 6.42 -11.86 7.16
C SER A 302 7.27 -12.89 7.90
N GLN A 303 8.40 -12.47 8.49
CA GLN A 303 9.27 -13.34 9.29
C GLN A 303 8.64 -13.76 10.61
N ARG A 304 7.95 -12.85 11.30
CA ARG A 304 7.27 -13.10 12.57
C ARG A 304 6.23 -14.20 12.40
N PHE A 305 5.44 -14.10 11.33
CA PHE A 305 4.34 -15.00 11.02
C PHE A 305 4.78 -16.25 10.23
N ASP A 306 6.06 -16.39 9.87
CA ASP A 306 6.58 -17.45 8.98
C ASP A 306 5.78 -17.58 7.67
N CYS A 307 5.36 -16.43 7.13
CA CYS A 307 4.57 -16.31 5.91
C CYS A 307 5.38 -15.51 4.89
N PRO A 308 6.24 -16.16 4.08
CA PRO A 308 7.10 -15.47 3.14
C PRO A 308 6.28 -14.76 2.05
N PRO A 309 6.72 -13.59 1.58
CA PRO A 309 6.08 -12.94 0.44
C PRO A 309 6.30 -13.75 -0.85
N PRO A 310 5.43 -13.56 -1.86
CA PRO A 310 5.66 -14.07 -3.19
C PRO A 310 6.95 -13.48 -3.81
N LEU A 311 7.42 -14.10 -4.88
CA LEU A 311 8.52 -13.53 -5.67
C LEU A 311 8.06 -12.23 -6.35
N ILE A 312 9.00 -11.33 -6.66
CA ILE A 312 8.68 -10.03 -7.25
C ILE A 312 7.87 -10.16 -8.56
N ASN A 313 8.21 -11.13 -9.39
CA ASN A 313 7.53 -11.41 -10.67
C ASN A 313 6.16 -12.11 -10.49
N GLU A 314 5.94 -12.78 -9.36
CA GLU A 314 4.63 -13.36 -9.02
C GLU A 314 3.69 -12.29 -8.47
N TYR A 315 4.22 -11.37 -7.65
CA TYR A 315 3.45 -10.26 -7.10
C TYR A 315 3.03 -9.25 -8.18
N PHE A 316 3.98 -8.82 -9.01
CA PHE A 316 3.73 -7.88 -10.10
C PHE A 316 3.46 -8.63 -11.42
N CYS A 317 2.37 -9.39 -11.45
CA CYS A 317 1.88 -10.06 -12.66
C CYS A 317 0.58 -9.42 -13.18
N ASN A 318 0.35 -9.56 -14.49
CA ASN A 318 -0.81 -8.99 -15.19
C ASN A 318 -2.07 -9.85 -15.11
N SER A 319 -2.26 -10.63 -14.04
CA SER A 319 -3.26 -11.70 -13.98
C SER A 319 -4.72 -11.29 -14.29
N GLY A 320 -5.06 -10.00 -14.40
CA GLY A 320 -6.39 -9.52 -14.77
C GLY A 320 -6.49 -8.41 -15.83
N ILE A 321 -5.46 -8.12 -16.64
CA ILE A 321 -5.51 -7.00 -17.63
C ILE A 321 -5.73 -7.45 -19.09
N ASP A 322 -5.56 -8.74 -19.41
CA ASP A 322 -5.66 -9.24 -20.79
C ASP A 322 -7.12 -9.36 -21.33
N ASN A 323 -8.13 -8.84 -20.62
CA ASN A 323 -9.54 -8.93 -21.01
C ASN A 323 -10.20 -7.62 -21.48
N GLU A 324 -9.48 -6.49 -21.59
CA GLU A 324 -10.04 -5.25 -22.18
C GLU A 324 -9.13 -4.61 -23.23
N ASP A 325 -8.74 -5.39 -24.25
CA ASP A 325 -8.48 -4.83 -25.59
C ASP A 325 -9.82 -4.60 -26.30
N ASN A 326 -10.56 -3.56 -25.90
CA ASN A 326 -11.67 -3.07 -26.73
C ASN A 326 -12.09 -1.61 -26.45
N TYR A 327 -11.20 -0.64 -26.69
CA TYR A 327 -11.65 0.68 -27.16
C TYR A 327 -10.63 1.24 -28.17
N MET A 328 -11.00 1.11 -29.44
CA MET A 328 -10.60 2.06 -30.50
C MET A 328 -11.16 3.46 -30.21
#